data_AF-A0A4U1B302-F1
#
_entry.id   AF-A0A4U1B302-F1
#
_cell.length_a   1.000
_cell.length_b   1.000
_cell.length_c   1.000
_cell.angle_alpha   90.00
_cell.angle_beta   90.00
_cell.angle_gamma   90.00
#
_symmetry.space_group_name_H-M   'P 1'
#
loop_
_entity.id
_entity.type
_entity.pdbx_description
1 polymer ?
#
loop_
_entity_poly.entity_id
_entity_poly.type
_entity_poly.pdbx_seq_one_letter_code
_entity_poly.pdbx_strand_id
1 'polypeptide(L)'
;MRAFLRLFVLLFCVVGTVAQAQNSPFDTSMDSLFSNQDEFLPVDQAFQFDFNQQGNQVEVYFNIADGYYLYKSKLKFDSDSAEFQLPLLPQGEEQEDEFFGIQEVYYQQLKFNLGIDKATDDSSITLTYQGCAAKGLCYPPTKKVIYLSAVNQDNDSAAILGAIGAAGDTASKDTQSENITATSATTSDSEQFELASLLSGDNLLLILLTFFGLGILLSFTPCVFPMYPILTGIIVGHGDKLSTAKAASLSMAYVQGMAITYTILGVVVALAGAQFQAAFQHPAILIGLSVLFVVLALSMFGVFNLSMPASWQQKLNQLSNSQKGGSMVSVFVMGAISGLVASPCTTAPLTGILIYIAQSGDIVLGATALYALSMGMGLPLLILGSSGGKLLPKAGNWMNVIKNVFGLLLLAVPIFLLERLIPESIGNLLWAALLLASATYFYVVNNDNRKSPAGFFWGLRSLIIFLMLFAGGQLAYQTLFSAPQQQAAAHKEFVKVATIDELNSQITKANANGQTVMLDLYADWCIACKEFEKYTFPQASVQQALHNTVMLQADLTDLGKPENLAFMEQYDVFGLPSILFFDENGQELDKNRVTGFMEADKFAAHINQIFN
;
A
#
# COMPACT_ATOMS: atom_id res chain seq x y z
N MET A 1 4.97 -34.55 3.31
CA MET A 1 4.82 -33.24 4.00
C MET A 1 6.12 -32.75 4.64
N ARG A 2 6.71 -33.45 5.62
CA ARG A 2 7.95 -33.00 6.29
C ARG A 2 9.16 -32.81 5.36
N ALA A 3 9.33 -33.66 4.33
CA ALA A 3 10.41 -33.52 3.35
C ALA A 3 10.20 -32.31 2.41
N PHE A 4 8.98 -32.13 1.90
CA PHE A 4 8.60 -30.97 1.08
C PHE A 4 8.72 -29.66 1.85
N LEU A 5 8.31 -29.64 3.12
CA LEU A 5 8.43 -28.48 3.99
C LEU A 5 9.89 -28.11 4.29
N ARG A 6 10.77 -29.10 4.45
CA ARG A 6 12.23 -28.87 4.57
C ARG A 6 12.80 -28.30 3.27
N LEU A 7 12.33 -28.76 2.12
CA LEU A 7 12.70 -28.22 0.81
C LEU A 7 12.22 -26.77 0.65
N PHE A 8 10.97 -26.46 1.03
CA PHE A 8 10.41 -25.11 1.00
C PHE A 8 11.15 -24.15 1.95
N VAL A 9 11.46 -24.58 3.18
CA VAL A 9 12.24 -23.79 4.14
C VAL A 9 13.69 -23.61 3.67
N LEU A 10 14.31 -24.63 3.06
CA LEU A 10 15.63 -24.50 2.43
C LEU A 10 15.60 -23.53 1.25
N LEU A 11 14.59 -23.60 0.39
CA LEU A 11 14.40 -22.67 -0.73
C LEU A 11 14.21 -21.24 -0.21
N PHE A 12 13.41 -21.07 0.85
CA PHE A 12 13.18 -19.78 1.52
C PHE A 12 14.46 -19.19 2.14
N CYS A 13 15.29 -20.01 2.79
CA CYS A 13 16.55 -19.55 3.38
C CYS A 13 17.66 -19.27 2.36
N VAL A 14 17.65 -19.93 1.20
CA VAL A 14 18.67 -19.76 0.15
C VAL A 14 18.41 -18.52 -0.72
N VAL A 15 17.16 -18.04 -0.78
CA VAL A 15 16.77 -16.90 -1.63
C VAL A 15 17.11 -15.53 -1.04
N GLY A 16 17.41 -15.45 0.26
CA GLY A 16 17.72 -14.18 0.95
C GLY A 16 18.99 -13.44 0.49
N THR A 17 19.70 -13.92 -0.52
CA THR A 17 21.01 -13.39 -0.94
C THR A 17 21.07 -12.85 -2.37
N VAL A 18 19.96 -12.74 -3.10
CA VAL A 18 20.00 -12.31 -4.51
C VAL A 18 18.85 -11.35 -4.82
N ALA A 19 19.14 -10.05 -4.84
CA ALA A 19 18.21 -8.99 -5.20
C ALA A 19 18.56 -8.46 -6.60
N GLN A 20 17.66 -8.68 -7.56
CA GLN A 20 17.60 -8.04 -8.88
C GLN A 20 16.11 -7.95 -9.26
N ALA A 21 15.66 -6.77 -9.70
CA ALA A 21 14.25 -6.46 -10.00
C ALA A 21 13.91 -6.74 -11.48
N GLN A 22 12.70 -7.23 -11.78
CA GLN A 22 12.06 -7.19 -13.13
C GLN A 22 10.58 -7.63 -13.07
N ASN A 23 9.78 -7.10 -14.01
CA ASN A 23 8.31 -6.96 -14.04
C ASN A 23 7.50 -8.14 -14.65
N SER A 24 6.19 -8.17 -14.35
CA SER A 24 5.17 -9.18 -14.78
C SER A 24 4.06 -8.62 -15.67
N PRO A 25 3.33 -9.49 -16.42
CA PRO A 25 2.71 -9.15 -17.69
C PRO A 25 1.18 -9.29 -17.66
N PHE A 26 0.44 -8.19 -17.56
CA PHE A 26 -0.97 -8.16 -17.99
C PHE A 26 -1.30 -6.75 -18.46
N ASP A 27 -1.46 -6.57 -19.78
CA ASP A 27 -1.92 -5.31 -20.35
C ASP A 27 -2.62 -5.51 -21.70
N THR A 28 -3.70 -4.76 -21.92
CA THR A 28 -4.51 -4.73 -23.15
C THR A 28 -4.93 -3.28 -23.42
N SER A 29 -4.62 -2.82 -24.63
CA SER A 29 -4.51 -1.43 -25.12
C SER A 29 -5.74 -0.81 -25.79
N MET A 30 -5.86 0.53 -25.75
CA MET A 30 -6.23 1.52 -26.81
C MET A 30 -6.51 2.87 -26.08
N ASP A 31 -6.23 4.10 -26.53
CA ASP A 31 -6.02 4.69 -27.85
C ASP A 31 -5.19 6.00 -27.71
N SER A 32 -4.30 6.18 -28.68
CA SER A 32 -3.50 7.38 -28.97
C SER A 32 -4.34 8.53 -29.50
N LEU A 33 -3.96 9.80 -29.24
CA LEU A 33 -3.97 10.93 -30.20
C LEU A 33 -3.42 12.21 -29.53
N PHE A 34 -2.54 12.92 -30.23
CA PHE A 34 -1.95 14.26 -29.96
C PHE A 34 -0.57 14.33 -29.27
N SER A 35 0.47 14.41 -30.11
CA SER A 35 1.77 15.02 -29.81
C SER A 35 1.75 16.54 -29.98
N ASN A 36 2.51 17.28 -29.16
CA ASN A 36 3.30 18.43 -29.63
C ASN A 36 4.34 18.92 -28.59
N GLN A 37 5.60 18.79 -28.99
CA GLN A 37 6.77 19.53 -28.52
C GLN A 37 6.52 21.03 -28.62
N ASP A 38 6.58 21.71 -27.48
CA ASP A 38 7.23 23.01 -27.26
C ASP A 38 6.73 23.64 -25.94
N GLU A 39 7.71 24.13 -25.20
CA GLU A 39 7.66 25.05 -24.05
C GLU A 39 7.15 24.51 -22.69
N PHE A 40 8.01 23.74 -22.00
CA PHE A 40 7.85 23.50 -20.57
C PHE A 40 8.40 24.67 -19.75
N LEU A 41 7.61 25.19 -18.82
CA LEU A 41 7.98 26.32 -17.96
C LEU A 41 8.89 25.85 -16.80
N PRO A 42 9.77 26.70 -16.25
CA PRO A 42 10.43 26.41 -14.98
C PRO A 42 9.43 26.20 -13.83
N VAL A 43 9.78 25.41 -12.81
CA VAL A 43 8.89 25.06 -11.66
C VAL A 43 8.21 26.30 -11.07
N ASP A 44 8.96 27.36 -10.81
CA ASP A 44 8.47 28.58 -10.17
C ASP A 44 7.55 29.42 -11.08
N GLN A 45 7.62 29.20 -12.40
CA GLN A 45 6.73 29.84 -13.38
C GLN A 45 5.48 29.00 -13.66
N ALA A 46 5.64 27.67 -13.67
CA ALA A 46 4.55 26.71 -13.82
C ALA A 46 3.62 26.71 -12.60
N PHE A 47 4.20 26.85 -11.40
CA PHE A 47 3.51 26.87 -10.12
C PHE A 47 3.89 28.13 -9.34
N GLN A 48 3.22 29.24 -9.65
CA GLN A 48 3.48 30.51 -8.98
C GLN A 48 2.88 30.44 -7.57
N PHE A 49 3.76 30.31 -6.58
CA PHE A 49 3.43 30.23 -5.17
C PHE A 49 3.50 31.60 -4.51
N ASP A 50 2.46 31.96 -3.75
CA ASP A 50 2.50 33.11 -2.85
C ASP A 50 1.55 32.89 -1.65
N PHE A 51 1.74 33.68 -0.59
CA PHE A 51 1.04 33.53 0.67
C PHE A 51 0.76 34.88 1.34
N ASN A 52 -0.30 34.94 2.13
CA ASN A 52 -0.67 36.10 2.93
C ASN A 52 -1.11 35.70 4.33
N GLN A 53 -0.44 36.21 5.36
CA GLN A 53 -0.80 35.97 6.75
C GLN A 53 -1.74 37.07 7.28
N GLN A 54 -2.94 36.67 7.71
CA GLN A 54 -3.90 37.51 8.41
C GLN A 54 -4.08 37.00 9.85
N GLY A 55 -3.24 37.50 10.76
CA GLY A 55 -3.25 37.08 12.17
C GLY A 55 -2.98 35.59 12.32
N ASN A 56 -4.01 34.84 12.73
CA ASN A 56 -3.93 33.40 12.98
C ASN A 56 -4.21 32.51 11.74
N GLN A 57 -4.41 33.11 10.57
CA GLN A 57 -4.65 32.38 9.32
C GLN A 57 -3.61 32.77 8.26
N VAL A 58 -3.02 31.78 7.61
CA VAL A 58 -2.17 31.98 6.43
C VAL A 58 -2.94 31.48 5.22
N GLU A 59 -3.30 32.40 4.35
CA GLU A 59 -3.90 32.10 3.05
C GLU A 59 -2.78 31.79 2.07
N VAL A 60 -2.76 30.57 1.54
CA VAL A 60 -1.79 30.12 0.53
C VAL A 60 -2.50 30.03 -0.81
N TYR A 61 -1.84 30.53 -1.85
CA TYR A 61 -2.37 30.44 -3.20
C TYR A 61 -1.29 30.00 -4.20
N PHE A 62 -1.70 29.12 -5.10
CA PHE A 62 -0.94 28.69 -6.27
C PHE A 62 -1.70 29.11 -7.52
N ASN A 63 -1.02 29.82 -8.41
CA ASN A 63 -1.48 30.01 -9.78
C ASN A 63 -0.74 29.03 -10.69
N ILE A 64 -1.49 28.11 -11.29
CA ILE A 64 -0.98 26.97 -12.05
C ILE A 64 -1.16 27.29 -13.54
N ALA A 65 -0.07 27.26 -14.29
CA ALA A 65 -0.12 27.54 -15.73
C ALA A 65 -0.99 26.53 -16.49
N ASP A 66 -1.54 26.95 -17.63
CA ASP A 66 -2.37 26.08 -18.48
C ASP A 66 -1.60 24.85 -18.95
N GLY A 67 -2.19 23.67 -18.81
CA GLY A 67 -1.56 22.39 -19.14
C GLY A 67 -0.65 21.81 -18.05
N TYR A 68 -0.66 22.39 -16.84
CA TYR A 68 0.03 21.88 -15.66
C TYR A 68 -0.96 21.55 -14.54
N TYR A 69 -0.56 20.64 -13.65
CA TYR A 69 -1.36 20.25 -12.50
C TYR A 69 -0.50 19.93 -11.27
N LEU A 70 -1.09 20.14 -10.09
CA LEU A 70 -0.50 19.78 -8.79
C LEU A 70 -1.20 18.57 -8.21
N TYR A 71 -0.43 17.62 -7.66
CA TYR A 71 -0.99 16.46 -6.98
C TYR A 71 -1.41 16.81 -5.55
N LYS A 72 -2.69 16.62 -5.22
CA LYS A 72 -3.22 16.81 -3.86
C LYS A 72 -2.48 15.94 -2.85
N SER A 73 -2.22 14.67 -3.19
CA SER A 73 -1.54 13.70 -2.32
C SER A 73 -0.07 14.03 -2.05
N LYS A 74 0.53 14.92 -2.83
CA LYS A 74 1.94 15.32 -2.72
C LYS A 74 2.14 16.68 -2.03
N LEU A 75 1.06 17.34 -1.62
CA LEU A 75 1.13 18.52 -0.75
C LEU A 75 1.40 18.07 0.69
N LYS A 76 2.59 18.39 1.19
CA LYS A 76 2.99 18.09 2.58
C LYS A 76 3.37 19.37 3.31
N PHE A 77 2.93 19.47 4.54
CA PHE A 77 3.19 20.60 5.42
C PHE A 77 4.02 20.10 6.61
N ASP A 78 5.14 20.74 6.87
CA ASP A 78 6.03 20.48 8.00
C ASP A 78 6.32 21.81 8.70
N SER A 79 6.65 21.81 10.00
CA SER A 79 6.96 23.05 10.72
C SER A 79 8.18 22.93 11.60
N ASP A 80 9.01 23.96 11.55
CA ASP A 80 10.09 24.18 12.51
C ASP A 80 9.56 25.15 13.58
N SER A 81 9.11 24.58 14.71
CA SER A 81 8.67 25.33 15.90
C SER A 81 7.37 26.14 15.76
N ALA A 82 6.42 25.69 14.93
CA ALA A 82 5.06 26.23 14.86
C ALA A 82 4.01 25.12 15.11
N GLU A 83 3.02 25.40 15.95
CA GLU A 83 1.81 24.56 16.05
C GLU A 83 0.79 25.11 15.05
N PHE A 84 0.33 24.26 14.11
CA PHE A 84 -0.61 24.64 13.06
C PHE A 84 -1.62 23.53 12.79
N GLN A 85 -2.77 23.90 12.24
CA GLN A 85 -3.85 23.01 11.83
C GLN A 85 -3.68 22.66 10.37
N LEU A 86 -3.84 21.38 10.02
CA LEU A 86 -3.80 20.96 8.61
C LEU A 86 -4.90 21.71 7.82
N PRO A 87 -4.58 22.20 6.62
CA PRO A 87 -5.53 22.97 5.83
C PRO A 87 -6.63 22.07 5.29
N LEU A 88 -7.86 22.59 5.25
CA LEU A 88 -8.91 21.98 4.44
C LEU A 88 -8.64 22.30 2.97
N LEU A 89 -8.07 21.33 2.26
CA LEU A 89 -7.81 21.47 0.83
C LEU A 89 -9.13 21.37 0.03
N PRO A 90 -9.34 22.19 -1.02
CA PRO A 90 -10.52 22.09 -1.86
C PRO A 90 -10.61 20.73 -2.57
N GLN A 91 -11.78 20.37 -3.09
CA GLN A 91 -11.93 19.16 -3.89
C GLN A 91 -11.12 19.29 -5.19
N GLY A 92 -10.30 18.29 -5.50
CA GLY A 92 -9.54 18.22 -6.76
C GLY A 92 -10.34 17.55 -7.87
N GLU A 93 -9.81 17.59 -9.08
CA GLU A 93 -10.29 16.80 -10.21
C GLU A 93 -9.58 15.43 -10.22
N GLU A 94 -10.29 14.37 -10.60
CA GLU A 94 -9.70 13.03 -10.67
C GLU A 94 -8.91 12.86 -11.97
N GLN A 95 -7.65 12.44 -11.85
CA GLN A 95 -6.74 12.12 -12.94
C GLN A 95 -6.32 10.66 -12.79
N GLU A 96 -6.56 9.85 -13.83
CA GLU A 96 -6.10 8.46 -13.87
C GLU A 96 -4.70 8.39 -14.49
N ASP A 97 -3.73 7.90 -13.70
CA ASP A 97 -2.37 7.64 -14.15
C ASP A 97 -2.11 6.12 -14.17
N GLU A 98 -1.68 5.55 -15.30
CA GLU A 98 -1.51 4.08 -15.47
C GLU A 98 -0.54 3.46 -14.43
N PHE A 99 0.46 4.22 -13.98
CA PHE A 99 1.50 3.75 -13.06
C PHE A 99 1.22 4.11 -11.59
N PHE A 100 0.40 5.12 -11.32
CA PHE A 100 0.11 5.62 -9.96
C PHE A 100 -1.36 5.51 -9.55
N GLY A 101 -2.23 5.01 -10.44
CA GLY A 101 -3.66 4.89 -10.23
C GLY A 101 -4.38 6.24 -10.25
N ILE A 102 -5.60 6.26 -9.73
CA ILE A 102 -6.42 7.48 -9.63
C ILE A 102 -5.81 8.41 -8.58
N GLN A 103 -5.49 9.64 -9.00
CA GLN A 103 -4.97 10.71 -8.14
C GLN A 103 -5.88 11.93 -8.24
N GLU A 104 -6.09 12.64 -7.13
CA GLU A 104 -6.71 13.97 -7.17
C GLU A 104 -5.67 15.04 -7.51
N VAL A 105 -5.97 15.87 -8.51
CA VAL A 105 -5.10 16.94 -9.00
C VAL A 105 -5.82 18.28 -9.02
N TYR A 106 -5.05 19.37 -9.00
CA TYR A 106 -5.54 20.74 -9.14
C TYR A 106 -5.03 21.36 -10.43
N TYR A 107 -5.97 21.94 -11.19
CA TYR A 107 -5.72 22.73 -12.39
C TYR A 107 -5.99 24.21 -12.12
N GLN A 108 -5.34 25.10 -12.88
CA GLN A 108 -5.52 26.56 -12.91
C GLN A 108 -5.19 27.29 -11.59
N GLN A 109 -5.85 26.97 -10.49
CA GLN A 109 -5.64 27.62 -9.21
C GLN A 109 -5.87 26.65 -8.03
N LEU A 110 -5.04 26.80 -7.00
CA LEU A 110 -5.24 26.15 -5.71
C LEU A 110 -5.16 27.21 -4.62
N LYS A 111 -6.23 27.32 -3.83
CA LYS A 111 -6.31 28.25 -2.70
C LYS A 111 -6.77 27.52 -1.46
N PHE A 112 -6.04 27.66 -0.36
CA PHE A 112 -6.41 27.07 0.93
C PHE A 112 -5.88 27.91 2.10
N ASN A 113 -6.49 27.73 3.26
CA ASN A 113 -6.14 28.45 4.48
C ASN A 113 -5.49 27.51 5.49
N LEU A 114 -4.34 27.93 6.03
CA LEU A 114 -3.64 27.27 7.13
C LEU A 114 -3.95 28.01 8.43
N GLY A 115 -4.53 27.32 9.40
CA GLY A 115 -4.71 27.86 10.75
C GLY A 115 -3.41 27.72 11.54
N ILE A 116 -2.91 28.81 12.13
CA ILE A 116 -1.83 28.76 13.11
C ILE A 116 -2.48 28.54 14.49
N ASP A 117 -1.82 27.88 15.43
CA ASP A 117 -2.23 27.85 16.84
C ASP A 117 -1.22 28.60 17.71
N LYS A 118 0.08 28.38 17.46
CA LYS A 118 1.19 29.13 18.06
C LYS A 118 2.32 29.31 17.06
N ALA A 119 2.80 30.54 16.94
CA ALA A 119 4.00 30.88 16.19
C ALA A 119 4.81 31.92 16.96
N THR A 120 6.13 31.77 16.94
CA THR A 120 7.11 32.78 17.36
C THR A 120 7.69 33.49 16.14
N ASP A 121 8.38 34.62 16.31
CA ASP A 121 8.91 35.42 15.19
C ASP A 121 9.96 34.69 14.33
N ASP A 122 10.53 33.58 14.82
CA ASP A 122 11.47 32.71 14.09
C ASP A 122 10.80 31.41 13.56
N SER A 123 9.48 31.26 13.71
CA SER A 123 8.76 30.06 13.28
C SER A 123 8.55 30.02 11.77
N SER A 124 8.71 28.85 11.17
CA SER A 124 8.44 28.66 9.73
C SER A 124 7.68 27.37 9.43
N ILE A 125 6.87 27.41 8.37
CA ILE A 125 6.18 26.24 7.80
C ILE A 125 6.83 25.91 6.46
N THR A 126 7.28 24.68 6.31
CA THR A 126 7.80 24.15 5.04
C THR A 126 6.69 23.43 4.30
N LEU A 127 6.27 23.99 3.16
CA LEU A 127 5.36 23.38 2.21
C LEU A 127 6.15 22.64 1.13
N THR A 128 5.98 21.32 1.05
CA THR A 128 6.48 20.50 -0.06
C THR A 128 5.35 20.24 -1.04
N TYR A 129 5.57 20.49 -2.34
CA TYR A 129 4.60 20.20 -3.39
C TYR A 129 5.28 19.51 -4.58
N GLN A 130 4.47 18.84 -5.39
CA GLN A 130 4.89 18.22 -6.63
C GLN A 130 3.78 18.37 -7.68
N GLY A 131 4.17 18.69 -8.91
CA GLY A 131 3.26 18.75 -10.04
C GLY A 131 3.91 18.23 -11.31
N CYS A 132 3.08 18.00 -12.32
CA CYS A 132 3.50 17.58 -13.65
C CYS A 132 2.78 18.43 -14.71
N ALA A 133 3.35 18.45 -15.90
CA ALA A 133 2.71 18.94 -17.10
C ALA A 133 1.91 17.80 -17.74
N ALA A 134 0.72 18.11 -18.27
CA ALA A 134 -0.13 17.16 -18.99
C ALA A 134 0.54 16.53 -20.22
N LYS A 135 1.60 17.16 -20.74
CA LYS A 135 2.44 16.62 -21.82
C LYS A 135 3.52 15.65 -21.33
N GLY A 136 3.41 15.09 -20.12
CA GLY A 136 4.28 14.02 -19.62
C GLY A 136 5.64 14.47 -19.06
N LEU A 137 5.78 15.71 -18.57
CA LEU A 137 6.96 16.14 -17.80
C LEU A 137 6.59 16.27 -16.33
N CYS A 138 7.35 15.66 -15.43
CA CYS A 138 7.14 15.76 -13.99
C CYS A 138 8.25 16.52 -13.30
N TYR A 139 7.85 17.46 -12.44
CA TYR A 139 8.79 18.25 -11.64
C TYR A 139 9.16 17.50 -10.36
N PRO A 140 10.37 17.74 -9.83
CA PRO A 140 10.78 17.18 -8.56
C PRO A 140 9.96 17.73 -7.38
N PRO A 141 9.84 16.98 -6.27
CA PRO A 141 9.28 17.49 -5.03
C PRO A 141 10.02 18.74 -4.54
N THR A 142 9.35 19.88 -4.56
CA THR A 142 9.94 21.20 -4.27
C THR A 142 9.47 21.70 -2.91
N LYS A 143 10.38 22.29 -2.13
CA LYS A 143 10.08 22.85 -0.79
C LYS A 143 10.01 24.38 -0.86
N LYS A 144 8.97 24.97 -0.26
CA LYS A 144 8.83 26.42 -0.01
C LYS A 144 8.70 26.69 1.48
N VAL A 145 9.46 27.64 1.98
CA VAL A 145 9.44 28.04 3.38
C VAL A 145 8.57 29.29 3.54
N ILE A 146 7.59 29.20 4.42
CA ILE A 146 6.70 30.28 4.82
C ILE A 146 7.15 30.78 6.18
N TYR A 147 7.69 31.99 6.25
CA TYR A 147 8.05 32.62 7.52
C TYR A 147 6.82 33.22 8.18
N LEU A 148 6.58 32.90 9.45
CA LEU A 148 5.40 33.31 10.19
C LEU A 148 5.69 34.53 11.09
N SER A 149 4.70 35.40 11.22
CA SER A 149 4.67 36.43 12.27
C SER A 149 4.13 35.83 13.58
N ALA A 150 4.61 36.29 14.73
CA ALA A 150 4.21 35.75 16.03
C ALA A 150 2.69 35.81 16.27
N VAL A 151 2.14 34.70 16.77
CA VAL A 151 0.75 34.57 17.20
C VAL A 151 0.71 33.99 18.61
N ASN A 152 0.24 34.79 19.57
CA ASN A 152 0.02 34.38 20.96
C ASN A 152 -1.49 34.33 21.23
N GLN A 153 -2.05 33.12 21.45
CA GLN A 153 -3.40 33.00 22.00
C GLN A 153 -3.38 33.23 23.52
N ASP A 154 -3.63 34.47 23.95
CA ASP A 154 -4.16 34.72 25.29
C ASP A 154 -5.69 34.60 25.24
N ASN A 155 -6.23 33.82 26.17
CA ASN A 155 -7.63 33.42 26.30
C ASN A 155 -8.63 34.58 26.20
N ASP A 156 -9.34 34.71 25.09
CA ASP A 156 -10.54 35.55 25.00
C ASP A 156 -11.83 34.70 25.05
N SER A 157 -12.03 34.09 26.22
CA SER A 157 -13.34 33.57 26.67
C SER A 157 -14.33 34.70 27.04
N ALA A 158 -14.12 35.93 26.56
CA ALA A 158 -14.96 37.10 26.85
C ALA A 158 -15.95 37.46 25.73
N ALA A 159 -15.89 36.82 24.55
CA ALA A 159 -16.76 37.16 23.42
C ALA A 159 -18.11 36.41 23.38
N ILE A 160 -18.33 35.41 24.24
CA ILE A 160 -19.56 34.57 24.21
C ILE A 160 -20.69 35.09 25.12
N LEU A 161 -20.45 36.10 25.97
CA LEU A 161 -21.51 36.71 26.81
C LEU A 161 -22.14 37.99 26.23
N GLY A 162 -21.73 38.45 25.04
CA GLY A 162 -22.24 39.69 24.42
C GLY A 162 -23.42 39.53 23.45
N ALA A 163 -23.72 38.31 23.00
CA ALA A 163 -24.66 38.09 21.90
C ALA A 163 -26.08 37.65 22.32
N ILE A 164 -26.38 37.61 23.62
CA ILE A 164 -27.66 37.10 24.17
C ILE A 164 -28.69 38.21 24.46
N GLY A 165 -28.52 39.42 23.92
CA GLY A 165 -29.45 40.51 24.24
C GLY A 165 -29.38 41.72 23.33
N ALA A 166 -29.95 41.62 22.12
CA ALA A 166 -30.64 42.73 21.47
C ALA A 166 -31.33 42.29 20.17
N ALA A 167 -32.67 42.40 20.18
CA ALA A 167 -33.59 42.58 19.03
C ALA A 167 -33.60 41.47 17.94
N GLY A 168 -34.70 40.82 17.60
CA GLY A 168 -36.08 41.30 17.56
C GLY A 168 -36.56 41.28 16.11
N ASP A 169 -37.58 40.46 15.82
CA ASP A 169 -38.53 40.48 14.69
C ASP A 169 -38.05 40.95 13.31
N THR A 170 -38.25 40.11 12.27
CA THR A 170 -39.25 40.31 11.20
C THR A 170 -39.25 39.11 10.23
N ALA A 171 -40.44 38.67 9.86
CA ALA A 171 -40.77 37.55 8.97
C ALA A 171 -40.52 37.80 7.47
N SER A 172 -40.25 36.74 6.68
CA SER A 172 -41.11 36.27 5.55
C SER A 172 -40.43 35.31 4.55
N LYS A 173 -41.15 34.20 4.29
CA LYS A 173 -41.52 33.57 3.00
C LYS A 173 -40.48 32.88 2.08
N ASP A 174 -40.61 31.54 2.05
CA ASP A 174 -41.16 30.71 0.93
C ASP A 174 -40.46 30.74 -0.45
N THR A 175 -39.98 29.58 -0.94
CA THR A 175 -40.51 28.86 -2.13
C THR A 175 -39.56 27.75 -2.64
N GLN A 176 -40.06 26.50 -2.55
CA GLN A 176 -40.05 25.37 -3.49
C GLN A 176 -38.85 24.99 -4.38
N SER A 177 -38.48 23.70 -4.24
CA SER A 177 -38.50 22.61 -5.26
C SER A 177 -37.62 22.73 -6.51
N GLU A 178 -36.70 21.77 -6.68
CA GLU A 178 -36.79 20.85 -7.82
C GLU A 178 -36.04 19.54 -7.60
N ASN A 179 -36.64 18.50 -8.17
CA ASN A 179 -36.40 17.09 -8.00
C ASN A 179 -35.94 16.60 -9.38
N ILE A 180 -34.71 16.12 -9.55
CA ILE A 180 -34.32 15.34 -10.73
C ILE A 180 -33.64 14.05 -10.28
N THR A 181 -34.43 12.99 -10.41
CA THR A 181 -34.04 11.59 -10.49
C THR A 181 -33.19 11.34 -11.74
N ALA A 182 -31.99 10.77 -11.59
CA ALA A 182 -31.33 10.00 -12.65
C ALA A 182 -30.38 8.95 -12.05
N THR A 183 -30.96 7.77 -11.84
CA THR A 183 -30.46 6.43 -12.18
C THR A 183 -28.96 6.16 -12.23
N SER A 184 -28.58 5.25 -11.34
CA SER A 184 -27.38 4.42 -11.28
C SER A 184 -26.88 3.88 -12.62
N ALA A 185 -25.57 3.97 -12.84
CA ALA A 185 -24.83 3.08 -13.73
C ALA A 185 -23.47 2.76 -13.09
N THR A 186 -23.21 1.47 -13.02
CA THR A 186 -22.16 0.74 -12.29
C THR A 186 -20.79 0.95 -12.93
N THR A 187 -19.81 1.44 -12.18
CA THR A 187 -18.38 1.35 -12.53
C THR A 187 -17.60 0.88 -11.30
N SER A 188 -16.60 0.04 -11.56
CA SER A 188 -15.91 -0.79 -10.58
C SER A 188 -14.99 0.05 -9.70
N ASP A 189 -15.55 0.61 -8.64
CA ASP A 189 -14.81 1.31 -7.59
C ASP A 189 -13.79 0.38 -6.92
N SER A 190 -12.63 0.93 -6.53
CA SER A 190 -11.72 0.21 -5.65
C SER A 190 -12.39 0.02 -4.28
N GLU A 191 -12.46 -1.22 -3.78
CA GLU A 191 -13.23 -1.56 -2.56
C GLU A 191 -12.81 -0.74 -1.32
N GLN A 192 -11.59 -0.19 -1.31
CA GLN A 192 -11.08 0.67 -0.24
C GLN A 192 -11.66 2.09 -0.29
N PHE A 193 -11.92 2.62 -1.48
CA PHE A 193 -12.51 3.94 -1.69
C PHE A 193 -14.04 3.92 -1.60
N GLU A 194 -14.68 2.82 -2.04
CA GLU A 194 -16.10 2.57 -1.82
C GLU A 194 -16.43 2.46 -0.31
N LEU A 195 -15.54 1.85 0.48
CA LEU A 195 -15.67 1.84 1.95
C LEU A 195 -15.55 3.24 2.55
N ALA A 196 -14.62 4.05 2.04
CA ALA A 196 -14.41 5.41 2.51
C ALA A 196 -15.57 6.35 2.11
N SER A 197 -16.18 6.15 0.95
CA SER A 197 -17.37 6.91 0.51
C SER A 197 -18.63 6.50 1.28
N LEU A 198 -18.78 5.22 1.64
CA LEU A 198 -19.84 4.74 2.54
C LEU A 198 -19.72 5.33 3.96
N LEU A 199 -18.50 5.69 4.40
CA LEU A 199 -18.23 6.37 5.67
C LEU A 199 -18.58 7.88 5.65
N SER A 200 -18.68 8.49 4.46
CA SER A 200 -19.02 9.91 4.29
C SER A 200 -20.53 10.19 4.30
N GLY A 201 -21.38 9.17 4.45
CA GLY A 201 -22.84 9.35 4.54
C GLY A 201 -23.31 9.87 5.91
N ASP A 202 -24.36 10.69 5.94
CA ASP A 202 -24.92 11.33 7.16
C ASP A 202 -25.42 10.34 8.26
N ASN A 203 -25.53 9.04 7.97
CA ASN A 203 -26.14 8.06 8.87
C ASN A 203 -25.11 7.20 9.62
N LEU A 204 -24.70 7.69 10.80
CA LEU A 204 -23.79 6.99 11.74
C LEU A 204 -24.20 5.54 12.02
N LEU A 205 -25.51 5.25 12.13
CA LEU A 205 -26.01 3.90 12.40
C LEU A 205 -25.81 2.95 11.22
N LEU A 206 -25.90 3.45 9.98
CA LEU A 206 -25.70 2.65 8.77
C LEU A 206 -24.21 2.33 8.59
N ILE A 207 -23.35 3.31 8.84
CA ILE A 207 -21.89 3.13 8.92
C ILE A 207 -21.55 2.03 9.94
N LEU A 208 -22.05 2.15 11.17
CA LEU A 208 -21.76 1.19 12.23
C LEU A 208 -22.18 -0.24 11.83
N LEU A 209 -23.34 -0.36 11.17
CA LEU A 209 -23.89 -1.65 10.74
C LEU A 209 -23.09 -2.26 9.58
N THR A 210 -22.61 -1.45 8.64
CA THR A 210 -21.74 -1.88 7.55
C THR A 210 -20.39 -2.38 8.08
N PHE A 211 -19.74 -1.62 8.96
CA PHE A 211 -18.46 -2.03 9.57
C PHE A 211 -18.59 -3.26 10.46
N PHE A 212 -19.71 -3.37 11.18
CA PHE A 212 -20.04 -4.58 11.93
C PHE A 212 -20.23 -5.79 10.99
N GLY A 213 -20.92 -5.60 9.86
CA GLY A 213 -21.10 -6.62 8.82
C GLY A 213 -19.77 -7.06 8.17
N LEU A 214 -18.91 -6.11 7.83
CA LEU A 214 -17.56 -6.38 7.33
C LEU A 214 -16.73 -7.13 8.38
N GLY A 215 -16.85 -6.76 9.66
CA GLY A 215 -16.24 -7.50 10.76
C GLY A 215 -16.66 -8.97 10.81
N ILE A 216 -17.96 -9.26 10.60
CA ILE A 216 -18.44 -10.65 10.52
C ILE A 216 -17.81 -11.38 9.34
N LEU A 217 -17.71 -10.73 8.18
CA LEU A 217 -17.09 -11.30 6.98
C LEU A 217 -15.60 -11.59 7.20
N LEU A 218 -14.89 -10.65 7.85
CA LEU A 218 -13.47 -10.78 8.21
C LEU A 218 -13.21 -11.86 9.26
N SER A 219 -14.21 -12.26 10.05
CA SER A 219 -14.07 -13.38 10.99
C SER A 219 -13.75 -14.72 10.28
N PHE A 220 -14.09 -14.84 8.99
CA PHE A 220 -13.76 -16.00 8.17
C PHE A 220 -12.35 -15.97 7.57
N THR A 221 -11.55 -14.95 7.89
CA THR A 221 -10.15 -14.84 7.42
C THR A 221 -9.24 -15.88 8.08
N PRO A 222 -8.16 -16.29 7.39
CA PRO A 222 -7.20 -17.27 7.88
C PRO A 222 -6.52 -16.89 9.20
N CYS A 223 -6.50 -15.60 9.58
CA CYS A 223 -5.81 -15.15 10.78
C CYS A 223 -6.63 -15.27 12.07
N VAL A 224 -7.96 -15.30 11.99
CA VAL A 224 -8.86 -15.44 13.16
C VAL A 224 -9.12 -16.91 13.48
N PHE A 225 -9.11 -17.77 12.47
CA PHE A 225 -9.37 -19.20 12.63
C PHE A 225 -8.44 -19.93 13.63
N PRO A 226 -7.12 -19.63 13.71
CA PRO A 226 -6.21 -20.20 14.70
C PRO A 226 -6.56 -19.86 16.17
N MET A 227 -7.35 -18.82 16.40
CA MET A 227 -7.78 -18.39 17.74
C MET A 227 -8.95 -19.23 18.26
N TYR A 228 -9.70 -19.85 17.35
CA TYR A 228 -10.87 -20.66 17.67
C TYR A 228 -10.52 -21.89 18.55
N PRO A 229 -9.46 -22.67 18.25
CA PRO A 229 -8.97 -23.73 19.15
C PRO A 229 -8.52 -23.22 20.53
N ILE A 230 -8.02 -22.00 20.64
CA ILE A 230 -7.55 -21.43 21.91
C ILE A 230 -8.75 -21.12 22.81
N LEU A 231 -9.76 -20.43 22.28
CA LEU A 231 -10.97 -20.11 23.02
C LEU A 231 -11.73 -21.38 23.44
N THR A 232 -11.85 -22.34 22.52
CA THR A 232 -12.49 -23.64 22.81
C THR A 232 -11.68 -24.48 23.78
N GLY A 233 -10.34 -24.47 23.71
CA GLY A 233 -9.47 -25.12 24.68
C GLY A 233 -9.58 -24.53 26.08
N ILE A 234 -9.69 -23.21 26.20
CA ILE A 234 -9.86 -22.51 27.48
C ILE A 234 -11.25 -22.79 28.09
N ILE A 235 -12.30 -22.82 27.26
CA ILE A 235 -13.68 -23.07 27.70
C ILE A 235 -13.89 -24.56 28.02
N VAL A 236 -13.44 -25.47 27.16
CA VAL A 236 -13.61 -26.93 27.35
C VAL A 236 -12.67 -27.48 28.45
N GLY A 237 -11.49 -26.88 28.63
CA GLY A 237 -10.53 -27.25 29.67
C GLY A 237 -11.00 -27.04 31.11
N HIS A 238 -12.11 -26.32 31.31
CA HIS A 238 -12.72 -26.08 32.63
C HIS A 238 -13.79 -27.12 33.03
N GLY A 239 -14.01 -28.16 32.23
CA GLY A 239 -14.87 -29.31 32.56
C GLY A 239 -16.38 -29.04 32.50
N ASP A 240 -17.17 -30.12 32.55
CA ASP A 240 -18.63 -30.21 32.30
C ASP A 240 -19.56 -29.37 33.21
N LYS A 241 -19.05 -28.39 33.97
CA LYS A 241 -19.82 -27.54 34.90
C LYS A 241 -19.77 -26.04 34.61
N LEU A 242 -19.34 -25.63 33.42
CA LEU A 242 -19.50 -24.23 33.03
C LEU A 242 -20.96 -23.94 32.64
N SER A 243 -21.61 -23.05 33.39
CA SER A 243 -22.87 -22.45 32.96
C SER A 243 -22.64 -21.67 31.66
N THR A 244 -23.58 -21.77 30.71
CA THR A 244 -23.56 -21.04 29.43
C THR A 244 -23.38 -19.53 29.63
N ALA A 245 -23.91 -18.98 30.73
CA ALA A 245 -23.74 -17.58 31.11
C ALA A 245 -22.28 -17.21 31.43
N LYS A 246 -21.51 -18.14 32.02
CA LYS A 246 -20.10 -17.93 32.35
C LYS A 246 -19.21 -18.08 31.12
N ALA A 247 -19.54 -18.99 30.20
CA ALA A 247 -18.87 -19.10 28.91
C ALA A 247 -19.10 -17.86 28.03
N ALA A 248 -20.32 -17.30 28.06
CA ALA A 248 -20.64 -16.05 27.39
C ALA A 248 -19.88 -14.85 27.98
N SER A 249 -19.77 -14.74 29.31
CA SER A 249 -19.04 -13.63 29.94
C SER A 249 -17.53 -13.69 29.70
N LEU A 250 -16.94 -14.89 29.68
CA LEU A 250 -15.54 -15.09 29.31
C LEU A 250 -15.30 -14.71 27.85
N SER A 251 -16.20 -15.10 26.95
CA SER A 251 -16.12 -14.75 25.52
C SER A 251 -16.29 -13.24 25.30
N MET A 252 -17.15 -12.56 26.06
CA MET A 252 -17.26 -11.09 26.01
C MET A 252 -15.97 -10.42 26.48
N ALA A 253 -15.39 -10.89 27.59
CA ALA A 253 -14.12 -10.33 28.09
C ALA A 253 -12.98 -10.49 27.06
N TYR A 254 -12.94 -11.61 26.34
CA TYR A 254 -11.99 -11.84 25.25
C TYR A 254 -12.19 -10.85 24.10
N VAL A 255 -13.42 -10.72 23.59
CA VAL A 255 -13.75 -9.82 22.48
C VAL A 255 -13.49 -8.37 22.86
N GLN A 256 -13.81 -7.97 24.10
CA GLN A 256 -13.54 -6.62 24.60
C GLN A 256 -12.04 -6.30 24.63
N GLY A 257 -11.21 -7.27 25.00
CA GLY A 257 -9.75 -7.12 24.99
C GLY A 257 -9.21 -6.88 23.58
N MET A 258 -9.70 -7.64 22.60
CA MET A 258 -9.36 -7.42 21.18
C MET A 258 -9.85 -6.06 20.69
N ALA A 259 -11.12 -5.72 20.94
CA ALA A 259 -11.74 -4.49 20.45
C ALA A 259 -11.05 -3.24 20.97
N ILE A 260 -10.77 -3.18 22.27
CA ILE A 260 -10.06 -2.05 22.86
C ILE A 260 -8.64 -1.92 22.28
N THR A 261 -7.94 -3.04 22.08
CA THR A 261 -6.57 -3.01 21.54
C THR A 261 -6.55 -2.53 20.09
N TYR A 262 -7.49 -2.99 19.26
CA TYR A 262 -7.64 -2.54 17.88
C TYR A 262 -8.06 -1.07 17.76
N THR A 263 -9.00 -0.62 18.59
CA THR A 263 -9.38 0.79 18.61
C THR A 263 -8.20 1.67 19.04
N ILE A 264 -7.46 1.29 20.10
CA ILE A 264 -6.29 2.07 20.55
C ILE A 264 -5.20 2.09 19.48
N LEU A 265 -4.82 0.93 18.93
CA LEU A 265 -3.80 0.87 17.88
C LEU A 265 -4.24 1.65 16.63
N GLY A 266 -5.50 1.51 16.21
CA GLY A 266 -6.03 2.22 15.06
C GLY A 266 -6.01 3.73 15.25
N VAL A 267 -6.40 4.23 16.43
CA VAL A 267 -6.33 5.66 16.75
C VAL A 267 -4.87 6.15 16.81
N VAL A 268 -3.96 5.40 17.43
CA VAL A 268 -2.53 5.76 17.48
C VAL A 268 -1.93 5.84 16.07
N VAL A 269 -2.24 4.86 15.20
CA VAL A 269 -1.77 4.87 13.81
C VAL A 269 -2.40 6.00 13.00
N ALA A 270 -3.70 6.30 13.22
CA ALA A 270 -4.38 7.42 12.58
C ALA A 270 -3.71 8.76 12.92
N LEU A 271 -3.40 8.97 14.20
CA LEU A 271 -2.75 10.19 14.69
C LEU A 271 -1.30 10.33 14.22
N ALA A 272 -0.61 9.21 14.00
CA ALA A 272 0.77 9.22 13.55
C ALA A 272 0.94 9.30 12.02
N GLY A 273 -0.16 9.20 11.26
CA GLY A 273 -0.23 9.55 9.84
C GLY A 273 0.68 8.73 8.90
N ALA A 274 1.04 9.33 7.78
CA ALA A 274 1.78 8.68 6.68
C ALA A 274 3.16 8.11 7.07
N GLN A 275 3.72 8.51 8.21
CA GLN A 275 5.01 8.01 8.69
C GLN A 275 4.95 6.53 9.11
N PHE A 276 3.83 6.05 9.64
CA PHE A 276 3.66 4.62 9.94
C PHE A 276 3.58 3.77 8.67
N GLN A 277 2.95 4.29 7.62
CA GLN A 277 2.87 3.59 6.34
C GLN A 277 4.26 3.42 5.70
N ALA A 278 5.12 4.44 5.76
CA ALA A 278 6.50 4.36 5.31
C ALA A 278 7.33 3.35 6.13
N ALA A 279 7.10 3.27 7.44
CA ALA A 279 7.76 2.28 8.29
C ALA A 279 7.37 0.83 7.92
N PHE A 280 6.08 0.55 7.70
CA PHE A 280 5.59 -0.78 7.29
C PHE A 280 6.07 -1.22 5.89
N GLN A 281 6.50 -0.28 5.05
CA GLN A 281 7.13 -0.58 3.76
C GLN A 281 8.63 -0.88 3.85
N HIS A 282 9.26 -0.70 5.03
CA HIS A 282 10.68 -0.97 5.18
C HIS A 282 10.96 -2.47 5.01
N PRO A 283 11.94 -2.86 4.16
CA PRO A 283 12.20 -4.26 3.80
C PRO A 283 12.46 -5.16 5.02
N ALA A 284 13.13 -4.64 6.05
CA ALA A 284 13.37 -5.40 7.29
C ALA A 284 12.08 -5.78 8.04
N ILE A 285 11.05 -4.92 8.04
CA ILE A 285 9.77 -5.19 8.71
C ILE A 285 8.97 -6.23 7.92
N LEU A 286 8.95 -6.11 6.58
CA LEU A 286 8.30 -7.08 5.69
C LEU A 286 8.94 -8.47 5.81
N ILE A 287 10.27 -8.55 5.87
CA ILE A 287 10.98 -9.82 6.11
C ILE A 287 10.63 -10.37 7.49
N GLY A 288 10.65 -9.54 8.54
CA GLY A 288 10.32 -9.96 9.90
C GLY A 288 8.89 -10.52 10.01
N LEU A 289 7.92 -9.82 9.41
CA LEU A 289 6.53 -10.24 9.37
C LEU A 289 6.34 -11.53 8.55
N SER A 290 7.04 -11.65 7.43
CA SER A 290 7.01 -12.86 6.60
C SER A 290 7.55 -14.08 7.35
N VAL A 291 8.66 -13.93 8.08
CA VAL A 291 9.22 -14.99 8.94
C VAL A 291 8.23 -15.38 10.03
N LEU A 292 7.58 -14.41 10.68
CA LEU A 292 6.55 -14.67 11.70
C LEU A 292 5.39 -15.51 11.12
N PHE A 293 4.87 -15.15 9.95
CA PHE A 293 3.80 -15.90 9.29
C PHE A 293 4.24 -17.32 8.90
N VAL A 294 5.46 -17.50 8.37
CA VAL A 294 6.00 -18.83 8.09
C VAL A 294 6.07 -19.67 9.36
N VAL A 295 6.55 -19.11 10.48
CA VAL A 295 6.61 -19.81 11.77
C VAL A 295 5.21 -20.22 12.27
N LEU A 296 4.21 -19.34 12.13
CA LEU A 296 2.82 -19.64 12.50
C LEU A 296 2.22 -20.74 11.60
N ALA A 297 2.48 -20.72 10.29
CA ALA A 297 2.07 -21.78 9.38
C ALA A 297 2.70 -23.13 9.76
N LEU A 298 4.00 -23.14 10.11
CA LEU A 298 4.72 -24.34 10.56
C LEU A 298 4.12 -24.94 11.85
N SER A 299 3.64 -24.10 12.76
CA SER A 299 2.88 -24.52 13.96
C SER A 299 1.54 -25.16 13.59
N MET A 300 0.84 -24.61 12.57
CA MET A 300 -0.38 -25.20 12.04
C MET A 300 -0.14 -26.56 11.37
N PHE A 301 0.97 -26.77 10.66
CA PHE A 301 1.34 -28.09 10.14
C PHE A 301 1.78 -29.10 11.22
N GLY A 302 1.90 -28.68 12.48
CA GLY A 302 2.30 -29.54 13.59
C GLY A 302 3.75 -30.02 13.50
N VAL A 303 4.60 -29.29 12.77
CA VAL A 303 6.04 -29.60 12.63
C VAL A 303 6.79 -29.23 13.91
N PHE A 304 6.34 -28.15 14.55
CA PHE A 304 6.67 -27.80 15.92
C PHE A 304 5.37 -27.68 16.70
N ASN A 305 5.16 -28.49 17.73
CA ASN A 305 4.24 -28.08 18.76
C ASN A 305 4.98 -27.05 19.61
N LEU A 306 4.48 -25.82 19.70
CA LEU A 306 4.85 -24.86 20.75
C LEU A 306 4.34 -25.39 22.11
N SER A 307 4.70 -26.63 22.44
CA SER A 307 4.60 -27.14 23.79
C SER A 307 5.75 -26.45 24.53
N MET A 308 5.41 -25.41 25.28
CA MET A 308 6.34 -24.82 26.25
C MET A 308 7.03 -25.97 27.02
N PRO A 309 8.34 -25.89 27.30
CA PRO A 309 9.04 -26.90 28.07
C PRO A 309 8.23 -27.26 29.32
N ALA A 310 8.15 -28.55 29.67
CA ALA A 310 7.28 -29.02 30.76
C ALA A 310 7.49 -28.25 32.08
N SER A 311 8.69 -27.73 32.32
CA SER A 311 9.03 -26.86 33.44
C SER A 311 8.35 -25.49 33.42
N TRP A 312 8.23 -24.87 32.24
CA TRP A 312 7.47 -23.63 32.03
C TRP A 312 5.97 -23.89 32.06
N GLN A 313 5.50 -24.99 31.47
CA GLN A 313 4.09 -25.39 31.57
C GLN A 313 3.69 -25.67 33.03
N GLN A 314 4.55 -26.32 33.84
CA GLN A 314 4.26 -26.53 35.26
C GLN A 314 4.30 -25.23 36.07
N LYS A 315 5.25 -24.32 35.81
CA LYS A 315 5.30 -23.02 36.49
C LYS A 315 4.12 -22.13 36.13
N LEU A 316 3.78 -22.06 34.84
CA LEU A 316 2.63 -21.31 34.36
C LEU A 316 1.31 -21.95 34.80
N ASN A 317 1.20 -23.27 34.82
CA ASN A 317 0.04 -23.95 35.40
C ASN A 317 -0.03 -23.75 36.92
N GLN A 318 1.08 -23.72 37.67
CA GLN A 318 1.04 -23.38 39.10
C GLN A 318 0.60 -21.93 39.33
N LEU A 319 1.14 -20.97 38.56
CA LEU A 319 0.70 -19.57 38.58
C LEU A 319 -0.77 -19.42 38.15
N SER A 320 -1.20 -20.16 37.12
CA SER A 320 -2.56 -20.19 36.59
C SER A 320 -3.53 -21.04 37.42
N ASN A 321 -3.04 -21.84 38.38
CA ASN A 321 -3.87 -22.57 39.35
C ASN A 321 -3.97 -21.79 40.67
N SER A 322 -2.98 -20.94 40.99
CA SER A 322 -3.04 -19.95 42.07
C SER A 322 -3.86 -18.71 41.70
N GLN A 323 -3.86 -18.29 40.43
CA GLN A 323 -4.85 -17.37 39.88
C GLN A 323 -6.03 -18.17 39.36
N LYS A 324 -7.16 -18.21 40.08
CA LYS A 324 -8.40 -18.90 39.66
C LYS A 324 -8.57 -18.86 38.12
N GLY A 325 -8.29 -19.99 37.46
CA GLY A 325 -8.49 -20.16 36.03
C GLY A 325 -9.90 -19.72 35.65
N GLY A 326 -10.00 -18.86 34.63
CA GLY A 326 -11.25 -18.22 34.25
C GLY A 326 -11.53 -16.87 34.92
N SER A 327 -10.50 -16.16 35.42
CA SER A 327 -10.67 -14.73 35.73
C SER A 327 -10.92 -13.94 34.44
N MET A 328 -11.89 -13.02 34.43
CA MET A 328 -12.14 -12.17 33.27
C MET A 328 -10.88 -11.41 32.83
N VAL A 329 -9.97 -11.11 33.76
CA VAL A 329 -8.72 -10.41 33.50
C VAL A 329 -7.76 -11.23 32.64
N SER A 330 -7.56 -12.51 32.92
CA SER A 330 -6.64 -13.35 32.12
C SER A 330 -7.12 -13.56 30.69
N VAL A 331 -8.45 -13.68 30.51
CA VAL A 331 -9.06 -13.83 29.19
C VAL A 331 -9.04 -12.51 28.41
N PHE A 332 -9.24 -11.38 29.09
CA PHE A 332 -9.10 -10.05 28.51
C PHE A 332 -7.67 -9.78 27.99
N VAL A 333 -6.65 -10.08 28.80
CA VAL A 333 -5.24 -9.90 28.41
C VAL A 333 -4.86 -10.80 27.24
N MET A 334 -5.32 -12.06 27.24
CA MET A 334 -5.12 -12.94 26.09
C MET A 334 -5.83 -12.42 24.84
N GLY A 335 -7.01 -11.80 24.98
CA GLY A 335 -7.68 -11.09 23.89
C GLY A 335 -6.82 -9.93 23.35
N ALA A 336 -6.24 -9.11 24.22
CA ALA A 336 -5.40 -7.98 23.78
C ALA A 336 -4.16 -8.42 22.98
N ILE A 337 -3.44 -9.44 23.47
CA ILE A 337 -2.26 -10.00 22.79
C ILE A 337 -2.65 -10.60 21.43
N SER A 338 -3.79 -11.30 21.41
CA SER A 338 -4.36 -11.90 20.20
C SER A 338 -4.70 -10.86 19.14
N GLY A 339 -5.29 -9.73 19.55
CA GLY A 339 -5.52 -8.58 18.68
C GLY A 339 -4.21 -8.10 18.07
N LEU A 340 -3.20 -7.81 18.89
CA LEU A 340 -1.90 -7.31 18.43
C LEU A 340 -1.26 -8.19 17.32
N VAL A 341 -1.40 -9.51 17.44
CA VAL A 341 -0.85 -10.47 16.47
C VAL A 341 -1.67 -10.53 15.17
N ALA A 342 -2.98 -10.29 15.24
CA ALA A 342 -3.88 -10.34 14.10
C ALA A 342 -3.96 -9.00 13.32
N SER A 343 -3.42 -7.91 13.87
CA SER A 343 -3.36 -6.58 13.23
C SER A 343 -2.84 -6.57 11.76
N PRO A 344 -1.81 -7.35 11.37
CA PRO A 344 -1.31 -7.31 9.99
C PRO A 344 -2.31 -7.89 8.97
N CYS A 345 -3.29 -8.68 9.42
CA CYS A 345 -4.28 -9.29 8.55
C CYS A 345 -5.52 -8.41 8.35
N THR A 346 -5.70 -7.40 9.19
CA THR A 346 -6.82 -6.45 9.13
C THR A 346 -6.44 -5.13 8.48
N THR A 347 -5.23 -5.02 7.91
CA THR A 347 -4.69 -3.76 7.39
C THR A 347 -5.57 -3.14 6.32
N ALA A 348 -6.11 -3.90 5.36
CA ALA A 348 -6.93 -3.33 4.29
C ALA A 348 -8.22 -2.62 4.78
N PRO A 349 -9.08 -3.26 5.61
CA PRO A 349 -10.22 -2.57 6.23
C PRO A 349 -9.81 -1.41 7.15
N LEU A 350 -8.70 -1.56 7.87
CA LEU A 350 -8.18 -0.50 8.74
C LEU A 350 -7.77 0.72 7.92
N THR A 351 -7.08 0.54 6.79
CA THR A 351 -6.63 1.64 5.92
C THR A 351 -7.78 2.49 5.44
N GLY A 352 -8.93 1.92 5.05
CA GLY A 352 -10.11 2.69 4.67
C GLY A 352 -10.62 3.59 5.80
N ILE A 353 -10.68 3.08 7.03
CA ILE A 353 -11.08 3.87 8.21
C ILE A 353 -10.03 4.93 8.54
N LEU A 354 -8.74 4.59 8.44
CA LEU A 354 -7.65 5.53 8.69
C LEU A 354 -7.65 6.68 7.70
N ILE A 355 -7.91 6.40 6.41
CA ILE A 355 -8.07 7.42 5.36
C ILE A 355 -9.26 8.31 5.68
N TYR A 356 -10.39 7.74 6.08
CA TYR A 356 -11.56 8.52 6.48
C TYR A 356 -11.30 9.42 7.69
N ILE A 357 -10.65 8.91 8.75
CA ILE A 357 -10.27 9.73 9.92
C ILE A 357 -9.32 10.86 9.49
N ALA A 358 -8.37 10.56 8.60
CA ALA A 358 -7.42 11.54 8.09
C ALA A 358 -8.09 12.63 7.23
N GLN A 359 -9.15 12.30 6.49
CA GLN A 359 -9.90 13.26 5.65
C GLN A 359 -10.96 14.05 6.43
N SER A 360 -11.71 13.39 7.32
CA SER A 360 -12.83 14.00 8.06
C SER A 360 -12.43 14.65 9.37
N GLY A 361 -11.29 14.25 9.96
CA GLY A 361 -10.84 14.70 11.28
C GLY A 361 -11.68 14.15 12.45
N ASP A 362 -12.71 13.34 12.22
CA ASP A 362 -13.57 12.80 13.27
C ASP A 362 -12.99 11.48 13.84
N ILE A 363 -12.13 11.65 14.83
CA ILE A 363 -11.48 10.55 15.56
C ILE A 363 -12.51 9.69 16.30
N VAL A 364 -13.62 10.27 16.79
CA VAL A 364 -14.62 9.55 17.57
C VAL A 364 -15.43 8.61 16.67
N LEU A 365 -15.82 9.08 15.50
CA LEU A 365 -16.53 8.25 14.52
C LEU A 365 -15.63 7.12 14.02
N GLY A 366 -14.37 7.41 13.71
CA GLY A 366 -13.39 6.38 13.37
C GLY A 366 -13.14 5.35 14.47
N ALA A 367 -12.98 5.79 15.73
CA ALA A 367 -12.78 4.91 16.87
C ALA A 367 -13.99 4.00 17.13
N THR A 368 -15.20 4.53 17.01
CA THR A 368 -16.44 3.75 17.17
C THR A 368 -16.67 2.79 16.02
N ALA A 369 -16.32 3.14 14.78
CA ALA A 369 -16.33 2.24 13.62
C ALA A 369 -15.32 1.09 13.78
N LEU A 370 -14.08 1.39 14.22
CA LEU A 370 -13.05 0.38 14.53
C LEU A 370 -13.52 -0.59 15.62
N TYR A 371 -14.16 -0.05 16.65
CA TYR A 371 -14.72 -0.84 17.74
C TYR A 371 -15.86 -1.74 17.24
N ALA A 372 -16.76 -1.21 16.42
CA ALA A 372 -17.86 -1.96 15.82
C ALA A 372 -17.36 -3.09 14.90
N LEU A 373 -16.34 -2.82 14.08
CA LEU A 373 -15.69 -3.83 13.24
C LEU A 373 -15.10 -4.97 14.09
N SER A 374 -14.39 -4.64 15.18
CA SER A 374 -13.85 -5.67 16.08
C SER A 374 -14.93 -6.46 16.82
N MET A 375 -16.05 -5.81 17.17
CA MET A 375 -17.22 -6.49 17.76
C MET A 375 -17.88 -7.44 16.75
N GLY A 376 -17.95 -7.05 15.47
CA GLY A 376 -18.43 -7.89 14.38
C GLY A 376 -17.59 -9.16 14.20
N MET A 377 -16.26 -9.02 14.21
CA MET A 377 -15.33 -10.16 14.16
C MET A 377 -15.48 -11.10 15.37
N GLY A 378 -15.80 -10.55 16.54
CA GLY A 378 -15.99 -11.28 17.80
C GLY A 378 -17.36 -11.97 17.93
N LEU A 379 -18.36 -11.59 17.12
CA LEU A 379 -19.71 -12.14 17.21
C LEU A 379 -19.75 -13.66 16.91
N PRO A 380 -19.12 -14.19 15.84
CA PRO A 380 -19.06 -15.64 15.62
C PRO A 380 -18.40 -16.39 16.78
N LEU A 381 -17.35 -15.80 17.38
CA LEU A 381 -16.66 -16.37 18.54
C LEU A 381 -17.56 -16.39 19.78
N LEU A 382 -18.36 -15.34 20.00
CA LEU A 382 -19.34 -15.25 21.08
C LEU A 382 -20.46 -16.29 20.93
N ILE A 383 -21.01 -16.45 19.73
CA ILE A 383 -22.03 -17.46 19.44
C ILE A 383 -21.47 -18.86 19.73
N LEU A 384 -20.28 -19.15 19.22
CA LEU A 384 -19.67 -20.46 19.36
C LEU A 384 -19.19 -20.74 20.80
N GLY A 385 -18.67 -19.74 21.51
CA GLY A 385 -18.29 -19.82 22.91
C GLY A 385 -19.50 -19.98 23.85
N SER A 386 -20.58 -19.23 23.63
CA SER A 386 -21.82 -19.33 24.42
C SER A 386 -22.55 -20.66 24.22
N SER A 387 -22.39 -21.30 23.05
CA SER A 387 -22.92 -22.64 22.78
C SER A 387 -22.29 -23.75 23.63
N GLY A 388 -21.24 -23.43 24.41
CA GLY A 388 -20.61 -24.35 25.36
C GLY A 388 -20.00 -25.59 24.68
N GLY A 389 -19.61 -25.47 23.41
CA GLY A 389 -19.07 -26.58 22.63
C GLY A 389 -20.10 -27.58 22.10
N LYS A 390 -21.41 -27.38 22.31
CA LYS A 390 -22.46 -28.27 21.75
C LYS A 390 -22.56 -28.21 20.22
N LEU A 391 -22.26 -27.06 19.64
CA LEU A 391 -22.29 -26.85 18.18
C LEU A 391 -21.01 -27.32 17.49
N LEU A 392 -20.00 -27.72 18.27
CA LEU A 392 -18.70 -28.11 17.74
C LEU A 392 -18.63 -29.60 17.46
N PRO A 393 -18.31 -30.00 16.22
CA PRO A 393 -18.07 -31.41 15.92
C PRO A 393 -16.88 -31.90 16.75
N LYS A 394 -16.97 -33.15 17.23
CA LYS A 394 -15.88 -33.78 17.97
C LYS A 394 -14.58 -33.65 17.17
N ALA A 395 -13.50 -33.23 17.82
CA ALA A 395 -12.18 -33.16 17.21
C ALA A 395 -11.84 -34.53 16.58
N GLY A 396 -11.62 -34.52 15.26
CA GLY A 396 -11.38 -35.72 14.45
C GLY A 396 -10.59 -35.36 13.20
N ASN A 397 -10.54 -36.26 12.21
CA ASN A 397 -9.73 -36.06 11.00
C ASN A 397 -10.07 -34.77 10.22
N TRP A 398 -11.32 -34.30 10.29
CA TRP A 398 -11.73 -33.04 9.67
C TRP A 398 -10.97 -31.81 10.21
N MET A 399 -10.64 -31.81 11.51
CA MET A 399 -9.86 -30.73 12.13
C MET A 399 -8.44 -30.66 11.56
N ASN A 400 -7.81 -31.82 11.32
CA ASN A 400 -6.48 -31.88 10.70
C ASN A 400 -6.51 -31.38 9.25
N VAL A 401 -7.57 -31.70 8.50
CA VAL A 401 -7.75 -31.19 7.14
C VAL A 401 -7.82 -29.67 7.16
N ILE A 402 -8.72 -29.10 7.97
CA ILE A 402 -8.89 -27.64 8.10
C ILE A 402 -7.61 -26.95 8.54
N LYS A 403 -6.94 -27.46 9.58
CA LYS A 403 -5.68 -26.90 10.09
C LYS A 403 -4.62 -26.80 8.98
N ASN A 404 -4.52 -27.82 8.14
CA ASN A 404 -3.57 -27.84 7.03
C ASN A 404 -4.01 -26.97 5.84
N VAL A 405 -5.32 -26.86 5.55
CA VAL A 405 -5.83 -25.93 4.52
C VAL A 405 -5.50 -24.48 4.92
N PHE A 406 -5.82 -24.08 6.15
CA PHE A 406 -5.53 -22.74 6.64
C PHE A 406 -4.03 -22.48 6.77
N GLY A 407 -3.23 -23.49 7.15
CA GLY A 407 -1.77 -23.38 7.15
C GLY A 407 -1.19 -23.14 5.74
N LEU A 408 -1.75 -23.76 4.70
CA LEU A 408 -1.36 -23.51 3.30
C LEU A 408 -1.79 -22.11 2.85
N LEU A 409 -3.00 -21.67 3.20
CA LEU A 409 -3.47 -20.32 2.89
C LEU A 409 -2.62 -19.25 3.58
N LEU A 410 -2.23 -19.48 4.83
CA LEU A 410 -1.38 -18.56 5.60
C LEU A 410 0.05 -18.47 5.04
N LEU A 411 0.52 -19.47 4.28
CA LEU A 411 1.78 -19.38 3.53
C LEU A 411 1.68 -18.52 2.26
N ALA A 412 0.49 -18.22 1.75
CA ALA A 412 0.34 -17.33 0.59
C ALA A 412 0.68 -15.88 0.95
N VAL A 413 0.33 -15.43 2.15
CA VAL A 413 0.57 -14.06 2.64
C VAL A 413 2.06 -13.67 2.63
N PRO A 414 2.99 -14.44 3.21
CA PRO A 414 4.42 -14.10 3.17
C PRO A 414 5.00 -14.19 1.74
N ILE A 415 4.48 -15.04 0.86
CA ILE A 415 4.90 -15.07 -0.55
C ILE A 415 4.51 -13.75 -1.22
N PHE A 416 3.27 -13.30 -1.03
CA PHE A 416 2.78 -12.03 -1.55
C PHE A 416 3.55 -10.81 -1.00
N LEU A 417 3.86 -10.80 0.31
CA LEU A 417 4.67 -9.72 0.91
C LEU A 417 6.10 -9.69 0.37
N LEU A 418 6.68 -10.86 0.08
CA LEU A 418 8.03 -10.98 -0.45
C LEU A 418 8.12 -10.71 -1.95
N GLU A 419 7.04 -10.88 -2.71
CA GLU A 419 6.96 -10.55 -4.13
C GLU A 419 7.29 -9.07 -4.40
N ARG A 420 7.07 -8.18 -3.42
CA ARG A 420 7.48 -6.78 -3.46
C ARG A 420 9.01 -6.57 -3.39
N LEU A 421 9.76 -7.57 -2.91
CA LEU A 421 11.22 -7.51 -2.72
C LEU A 421 12.01 -8.48 -3.63
N ILE A 422 11.38 -9.50 -4.19
CA ILE A 422 12.05 -10.62 -4.87
C ILE A 422 11.65 -10.64 -6.36
N PRO A 423 12.56 -11.01 -7.29
CA PRO A 423 12.23 -11.16 -8.71
C PRO A 423 11.06 -12.11 -8.99
N GLU A 424 10.27 -11.75 -10.01
CA GLU A 424 9.09 -12.46 -10.53
C GLU A 424 9.30 -13.96 -10.72
N SER A 425 10.47 -14.38 -11.23
CA SER A 425 10.75 -15.79 -11.44
C SER A 425 10.71 -16.60 -10.13
N ILE A 426 11.22 -16.01 -9.05
CA ILE A 426 11.26 -16.66 -7.74
C ILE A 426 9.89 -16.57 -7.06
N GLY A 427 9.16 -15.46 -7.21
CA GLY A 427 7.77 -15.33 -6.79
C GLY A 427 6.89 -16.42 -7.42
N ASN A 428 6.99 -16.59 -8.74
CA ASN A 428 6.29 -17.63 -9.48
C ASN A 428 6.72 -19.05 -9.07
N LEU A 429 8.00 -19.28 -8.74
CA LEU A 429 8.46 -20.56 -8.19
C LEU A 429 7.89 -20.84 -6.80
N LEU A 430 7.80 -19.83 -5.93
CA LEU A 430 7.20 -19.94 -4.60
C LEU A 430 5.70 -20.24 -4.68
N TRP A 431 4.99 -19.55 -5.58
CA TRP A 431 3.58 -19.82 -5.88
C TRP A 431 3.37 -21.22 -6.47
N ALA A 432 4.20 -21.63 -7.44
CA ALA A 432 4.17 -22.96 -8.01
C ALA A 432 4.44 -24.03 -6.94
N ALA A 433 5.44 -23.80 -6.07
CA ALA A 433 5.73 -24.68 -4.95
C ALA A 433 4.52 -24.77 -3.99
N LEU A 434 3.87 -23.65 -3.65
CA LEU A 434 2.69 -23.66 -2.79
C LEU A 434 1.51 -24.43 -3.42
N LEU A 435 1.24 -24.23 -4.71
CA LEU A 435 0.18 -24.93 -5.44
C LEU A 435 0.46 -26.43 -5.53
N LEU A 436 1.69 -26.83 -5.86
CA LEU A 436 2.09 -28.24 -5.90
C LEU A 436 2.05 -28.89 -4.51
N ALA A 437 2.44 -28.15 -3.45
CA ALA A 437 2.31 -28.61 -2.07
C ALA A 437 0.86 -28.90 -1.71
N SER A 438 -0.02 -27.96 -2.07
CA SER A 438 -1.45 -28.01 -1.80
C SER A 438 -2.09 -29.17 -2.57
N ALA A 439 -1.83 -29.28 -3.86
CA ALA A 439 -2.32 -30.36 -4.72
C ALA A 439 -1.86 -31.74 -4.21
N THR A 440 -0.58 -31.87 -3.84
CA THR A 440 -0.03 -33.12 -3.29
C THR A 440 -0.70 -33.50 -1.97
N TYR A 441 -0.91 -32.52 -1.07
CA TYR A 441 -1.58 -32.76 0.21
C TYR A 441 -3.02 -33.22 0.01
N PHE A 442 -3.80 -32.48 -0.79
CA PHE A 442 -5.19 -32.84 -1.07
C PHE A 442 -5.31 -34.14 -1.85
N TYR A 443 -4.38 -34.46 -2.74
CA TYR A 443 -4.32 -35.75 -3.43
C TYR A 443 -4.17 -36.91 -2.44
N VAL A 444 -3.23 -36.83 -1.49
CA VAL A 444 -3.02 -37.87 -0.46
C VAL A 444 -4.27 -38.02 0.42
N VAL A 445 -4.85 -36.90 0.87
CA VAL A 445 -6.07 -36.92 1.71
C VAL A 445 -7.28 -37.45 0.95
N ASN A 446 -7.42 -37.13 -0.34
CA ASN A 446 -8.50 -37.64 -1.20
C ASN A 446 -8.35 -39.14 -1.47
N ASN A 447 -7.10 -39.63 -1.56
CA ASN A 447 -6.78 -41.03 -1.78
C ASN A 447 -7.00 -41.91 -0.53
N ASP A 448 -6.75 -41.37 0.65
CA ASP A 448 -6.98 -42.06 1.94
C ASP A 448 -8.48 -42.26 2.23
N ASN A 449 -9.33 -41.39 1.67
CA ASN A 449 -10.79 -41.44 1.78
C ASN A 449 -11.50 -42.33 0.73
N ARG A 450 -10.77 -43.23 0.04
CA ARG A 450 -11.29 -44.16 -1.00
C ARG A 450 -12.45 -45.08 -0.58
N LYS A 451 -12.80 -45.12 0.71
CA LYS A 451 -13.93 -45.92 1.24
C LYS A 451 -15.29 -45.23 1.14
N SER A 452 -15.34 -43.94 0.77
CA SER A 452 -16.60 -43.23 0.55
C SER A 452 -17.07 -43.50 -0.90
N PRO A 453 -18.37 -43.78 -1.15
CA PRO A 453 -18.85 -44.11 -2.49
C PRO A 453 -18.51 -42.98 -3.46
N ALA A 454 -18.13 -43.35 -4.68
CA ALA A 454 -17.77 -42.43 -5.77
C ALA A 454 -18.96 -41.57 -6.19
N GLY A 455 -19.31 -40.58 -5.35
CA GLY A 455 -20.32 -39.58 -5.62
C GLY A 455 -19.73 -38.42 -6.42
N PHE A 456 -20.61 -37.60 -6.99
CA PHE A 456 -20.29 -36.38 -7.74
C PHE A 456 -19.23 -35.49 -7.05
N PHE A 457 -19.28 -35.37 -5.71
CA PHE A 457 -18.32 -34.60 -4.92
C PHE A 457 -16.88 -35.15 -4.94
N TRP A 458 -16.67 -36.45 -5.14
CA TRP A 458 -15.33 -37.04 -5.28
C TRP A 458 -14.72 -36.69 -6.64
N GLY A 459 -15.53 -36.75 -7.70
CA GLY A 459 -15.13 -36.31 -9.04
C GLY A 459 -14.79 -34.81 -9.07
N LEU A 460 -15.62 -33.97 -8.46
CA LEU A 460 -15.39 -32.52 -8.38
C LEU A 460 -14.10 -32.18 -7.61
N ARG A 461 -13.83 -32.85 -6.48
CA ARG A 461 -12.57 -32.67 -5.73
C ARG A 461 -11.35 -33.12 -6.53
N SER A 462 -11.45 -34.25 -7.23
CA SER A 462 -10.36 -34.75 -8.08
C SER A 462 -10.08 -33.81 -9.27
N LEU A 463 -11.12 -33.20 -9.85
CA LEU A 463 -10.99 -32.19 -10.90
C LEU A 463 -10.25 -30.95 -10.37
N ILE A 464 -10.63 -30.45 -9.20
CA ILE A 464 -9.99 -29.28 -8.58
C ILE A 464 -8.51 -29.57 -8.25
N ILE A 465 -8.19 -30.77 -7.74
CA ILE A 465 -6.80 -31.18 -7.48
C ILE A 465 -6.01 -31.26 -8.80
N PHE A 466 -6.60 -31.80 -9.86
CA PHE A 466 -5.97 -31.86 -11.17
C PHE A 466 -5.71 -30.46 -11.74
N LEU A 467 -6.67 -29.54 -11.63
CA LEU A 467 -6.50 -28.14 -12.05
C LEU A 467 -5.39 -27.44 -11.25
N MET A 468 -5.32 -27.64 -9.93
CA MET A 468 -4.23 -27.09 -9.11
C MET A 468 -2.87 -27.67 -9.50
N LEU A 469 -2.79 -28.98 -9.76
CA LEU A 469 -1.56 -29.63 -10.19
C LEU A 469 -1.14 -29.19 -11.59
N PHE A 470 -2.09 -29.01 -12.51
CA PHE A 470 -1.87 -28.51 -13.86
C PHE A 470 -1.41 -27.05 -13.84
N ALA A 471 -2.09 -26.18 -13.09
CA ALA A 471 -1.72 -24.77 -12.94
C ALA A 471 -0.34 -24.62 -12.28
N GLY A 472 -0.08 -25.33 -11.17
CA GLY A 472 1.21 -25.31 -10.50
C GLY A 472 2.33 -25.92 -11.36
N GLY A 473 2.02 -26.98 -12.10
CA GLY A 473 2.96 -27.62 -13.03
C GLY A 473 3.27 -26.76 -14.25
N GLN A 474 2.27 -26.09 -14.83
CA GLN A 474 2.43 -25.15 -15.94
C GLN A 474 3.25 -23.94 -15.51
N LEU A 475 2.96 -23.37 -14.34
CA LEU A 475 3.72 -22.25 -13.77
C LEU A 475 5.18 -22.65 -13.47
N ALA A 476 5.40 -23.84 -12.89
CA ALA A 476 6.75 -24.39 -12.69
C ALA A 476 7.46 -24.68 -14.02
N TYR A 477 6.74 -25.17 -15.03
CA TYR A 477 7.32 -25.49 -16.34
C TYR A 477 7.69 -24.23 -17.11
N GLN A 478 6.83 -23.21 -17.12
CA GLN A 478 7.13 -21.90 -17.70
C GLN A 478 8.29 -21.22 -16.96
N THR A 479 8.41 -21.35 -15.65
CA THR A 479 9.54 -20.73 -14.93
C THR A 479 10.86 -21.49 -15.11
N LEU A 480 10.85 -22.83 -15.18
CA LEU A 480 12.07 -23.66 -15.26
C LEU A 480 12.54 -24.01 -16.67
N PHE A 481 11.60 -24.15 -17.62
CA PHE A 481 11.85 -24.69 -18.96
C PHE A 481 11.43 -23.75 -20.09
N SER A 482 10.92 -22.55 -19.81
CA SER A 482 11.00 -21.50 -20.82
C SER A 482 12.47 -21.31 -21.13
N ALA A 483 12.88 -21.76 -22.32
CA ALA A 483 14.11 -21.26 -22.91
C ALA A 483 14.07 -19.73 -22.79
N PRO A 484 15.19 -19.05 -22.48
CA PRO A 484 15.23 -17.61 -22.70
C PRO A 484 14.75 -17.44 -24.14
N GLN A 485 13.59 -16.83 -24.31
CA GLN A 485 13.04 -16.63 -25.63
C GLN A 485 14.16 -15.92 -26.37
N GLN A 486 14.71 -16.61 -27.37
CA GLN A 486 15.89 -16.17 -28.06
C GLN A 486 15.60 -14.76 -28.54
N GLN A 487 16.42 -13.85 -28.02
CA GLN A 487 16.31 -12.40 -28.06
C GLN A 487 15.30 -11.87 -29.09
N ALA A 488 14.23 -11.23 -28.61
CA ALA A 488 13.95 -9.90 -29.14
C ALA A 488 15.27 -9.14 -28.98
N ALA A 489 15.84 -8.70 -30.12
CA ALA A 489 17.20 -8.19 -30.28
C ALA A 489 17.76 -7.60 -28.99
N ALA A 490 18.91 -8.10 -28.54
CA ALA A 490 19.61 -7.68 -27.32
C ALA A 490 19.35 -6.20 -27.02
N HIS A 491 18.41 -5.92 -26.11
CA HIS A 491 18.22 -4.57 -25.63
C HIS A 491 19.55 -4.20 -25.01
N LYS A 492 20.19 -3.16 -25.55
CA LYS A 492 21.41 -2.64 -24.93
C LYS A 492 21.05 -2.29 -23.49
N GLU A 493 21.79 -2.84 -22.54
CA GLU A 493 21.51 -2.61 -21.13
C GLU A 493 21.99 -1.20 -20.77
N PHE A 494 21.17 -0.45 -20.03
CA PHE A 494 21.56 0.87 -19.56
C PHE A 494 22.72 0.74 -18.55
N VAL A 495 23.81 1.46 -18.80
CA VAL A 495 24.89 1.56 -17.82
C VAL A 495 24.52 2.65 -16.82
N LYS A 496 24.34 2.26 -15.56
CA LYS A 496 24.01 3.20 -14.50
C LYS A 496 25.23 4.06 -14.15
N VAL A 497 25.01 5.36 -14.03
CA VAL A 497 26.03 6.34 -13.61
C VAL A 497 25.51 7.11 -12.39
N ALA A 498 26.32 7.21 -11.35
CA ALA A 498 25.92 7.87 -10.11
C ALA A 498 26.45 9.31 -9.99
N THR A 499 27.54 9.65 -10.68
CA THR A 499 28.19 10.95 -10.58
C THR A 499 28.55 11.52 -11.94
N ILE A 500 28.71 12.85 -12.01
CA ILE A 500 29.10 13.55 -13.25
C ILE A 500 30.51 13.12 -13.71
N ASP A 501 31.42 12.84 -12.77
CA ASP A 501 32.76 12.34 -13.11
C ASP A 501 32.69 10.95 -13.78
N GLU A 502 31.81 10.09 -13.28
CA GLU A 502 31.56 8.78 -13.88
C GLU A 502 30.91 8.93 -15.27
N LEU A 503 29.94 9.83 -15.41
CA LEU A 503 29.33 10.17 -16.70
C LEU A 503 30.40 10.62 -17.71
N ASN A 504 31.24 11.59 -17.37
CA ASN A 504 32.30 12.11 -18.24
C ASN A 504 33.31 11.02 -18.63
N SER A 505 33.63 10.11 -17.69
CA SER A 505 34.48 8.95 -17.96
C SER A 505 33.85 8.01 -18.99
N GLN A 506 32.54 7.73 -18.88
CA GLN A 506 31.83 6.88 -19.83
C GLN A 506 31.68 7.54 -21.20
N ILE A 507 31.41 8.85 -21.25
CA ILE A 507 31.37 9.62 -22.50
C ILE A 507 32.72 9.53 -23.22
N THR A 508 33.81 9.78 -22.51
CA THR A 508 35.16 9.70 -23.09
C THR A 508 35.48 8.30 -23.64
N LYS A 509 35.04 7.24 -22.96
CA LYS A 509 35.21 5.85 -23.41
C LYS A 509 34.37 5.54 -24.65
N ALA A 510 33.12 5.99 -24.69
CA ALA A 510 32.24 5.79 -25.84
C ALA A 510 32.79 6.48 -27.09
N ASN A 511 33.22 7.73 -26.94
CA ASN A 511 33.79 8.53 -28.03
C ASN A 511 35.11 7.97 -28.56
N ALA A 512 35.96 7.43 -27.66
CA ALA A 512 37.18 6.73 -28.08
C ALA A 512 36.91 5.52 -28.98
N ASN A 513 35.71 4.94 -28.89
CA ASN A 513 35.25 3.84 -29.75
C ASN A 513 34.42 4.32 -30.96
N GLY A 514 34.28 5.63 -31.18
CA GLY A 514 33.45 6.20 -32.24
C GLY A 514 31.95 5.95 -32.04
N GLN A 515 31.49 5.95 -30.78
CA GLN A 515 30.09 5.73 -30.41
C GLN A 515 29.50 7.02 -29.81
N THR A 516 28.23 7.30 -30.11
CA THR A 516 27.50 8.40 -29.48
C THR A 516 26.98 7.99 -28.10
N VAL A 517 26.52 8.94 -27.28
CA VAL A 517 26.00 8.64 -25.94
C VAL A 517 24.61 9.21 -25.76
N MET A 518 23.72 8.42 -25.17
CA MET A 518 22.40 8.83 -24.70
C MET A 518 22.38 8.69 -23.18
N LEU A 519 22.04 9.76 -22.47
CA LEU A 519 21.86 9.77 -21.03
C LEU A 519 20.38 9.94 -20.69
N ASP A 520 19.81 8.96 -20.01
CA ASP A 520 18.46 9.00 -19.45
C ASP A 520 18.51 9.49 -17.98
N LEU A 521 17.92 10.66 -17.71
CA LEU A 521 17.72 11.13 -16.34
C LEU A 521 16.39 10.59 -15.81
N TYR A 522 16.51 9.68 -14.86
CA TYR A 522 15.44 8.79 -14.42
C TYR A 522 15.03 9.03 -12.96
N ALA A 523 13.78 8.75 -12.58
CA ALA A 523 13.36 8.64 -11.19
C ALA A 523 12.18 7.67 -10.99
N ASP A 524 12.13 6.99 -9.84
CA ASP A 524 11.03 6.05 -9.51
C ASP A 524 9.67 6.73 -9.34
N TRP A 525 9.66 8.00 -8.96
CA TRP A 525 8.44 8.80 -8.82
C TRP A 525 7.99 9.44 -10.15
N CYS A 526 8.70 9.21 -11.25
CA CYS A 526 8.42 9.81 -12.56
C CYS A 526 7.65 8.82 -13.47
N ILE A 527 6.39 9.14 -13.74
CA ILE A 527 5.49 8.32 -14.59
C ILE A 527 6.06 8.19 -16.01
N ALA A 528 6.36 9.33 -16.63
CA ALA A 528 6.83 9.37 -17.99
C ALA A 528 8.19 8.68 -18.18
N CYS A 529 9.00 8.58 -17.12
CA CYS A 529 10.22 7.78 -17.12
C CYS A 529 9.89 6.28 -17.24
N LYS A 530 8.89 5.80 -16.49
CA LYS A 530 8.40 4.41 -16.60
C LYS A 530 7.74 4.15 -17.97
N GLU A 531 7.06 5.13 -18.54
CA GLU A 531 6.52 5.05 -19.90
C GLU A 531 7.62 4.84 -20.94
N PHE A 532 8.74 5.57 -20.85
CA PHE A 532 9.89 5.35 -21.73
C PHE A 532 10.46 3.93 -21.62
N GLU A 533 10.65 3.44 -20.40
CA GLU A 533 11.18 2.10 -20.13
C GLU A 533 10.26 0.99 -20.66
N LYS A 534 8.94 1.19 -20.63
CA LYS A 534 7.95 0.19 -21.06
C LYS A 534 7.65 0.28 -22.56
N TYR A 535 7.44 1.48 -23.09
CA TYR A 535 6.84 1.69 -24.41
C TYR A 535 7.82 2.14 -25.49
N THR A 536 8.91 2.83 -25.12
CA THR A 536 9.80 3.47 -26.11
C THR A 536 11.12 2.73 -26.25
N PHE A 537 11.89 2.56 -25.17
CA PHE A 537 13.21 1.92 -25.25
C PHE A 537 13.19 0.46 -25.74
N PRO A 538 12.20 -0.39 -25.39
CA PRO A 538 12.16 -1.77 -25.87
C PRO A 538 11.79 -1.93 -27.35
N GLN A 539 11.43 -0.86 -28.07
CA GLN A 539 10.98 -1.00 -29.45
C GLN A 539 12.16 -1.24 -30.41
N ALA A 540 11.95 -2.14 -31.38
CA ALA A 540 13.00 -2.54 -32.31
C ALA A 540 13.52 -1.37 -33.18
N SER A 541 12.65 -0.42 -33.54
CA SER A 541 13.00 0.80 -34.27
C SER A 541 13.97 1.68 -33.47
N VAL A 542 13.73 1.83 -32.16
CA VAL A 542 14.58 2.60 -31.24
C VAL A 542 15.92 1.91 -31.01
N GLN A 543 15.92 0.59 -30.78
CA GLN A 543 17.15 -0.20 -30.63
C GLN A 543 18.02 -0.16 -31.89
N GLN A 544 17.40 -0.15 -33.08
CA GLN A 544 18.11 -0.02 -34.35
C GLN A 544 18.67 1.40 -34.53
N ALA A 545 17.92 2.45 -34.17
CA ALA A 545 18.42 3.83 -34.22
C ALA A 545 19.63 4.03 -33.27
N LEU A 546 19.59 3.41 -32.09
CA LEU A 546 20.65 3.48 -31.07
C LEU A 546 21.75 2.41 -31.23
N HIS A 547 21.84 1.75 -32.38
CA HIS A 547 22.79 0.65 -32.59
C HIS A 547 24.28 1.07 -32.42
N ASN A 548 24.63 2.33 -32.69
CA ASN A 548 25.98 2.89 -32.45
C ASN A 548 26.03 3.84 -31.24
N THR A 549 25.06 3.74 -30.32
CA THR A 549 24.97 4.60 -29.14
C THR A 549 25.16 3.81 -27.84
N VAL A 550 25.89 4.38 -26.88
CA VAL A 550 25.99 3.88 -25.51
C VAL A 550 24.87 4.52 -24.69
N MET A 551 24.05 3.69 -24.05
CA MET A 551 22.92 4.16 -23.23
C MET A 551 23.33 4.17 -21.77
N LEU A 552 23.29 5.36 -21.18
CA LEU A 552 23.59 5.62 -19.77
C LEU A 552 22.30 6.02 -19.05
N GLN A 553 22.17 5.68 -17.77
CA GLN A 553 21.04 6.10 -16.95
C GLN A 553 21.53 6.67 -15.61
N ALA A 554 21.03 7.85 -15.22
CA ALA A 554 21.28 8.45 -13.92
C ALA A 554 20.00 8.43 -13.08
N ASP A 555 20.07 7.87 -11.88
CA ASP A 555 18.94 7.76 -10.95
C ASP A 555 18.86 8.99 -10.02
N LEU A 556 17.91 9.86 -10.32
CA LEU A 556 17.62 11.11 -9.61
C LEU A 556 16.42 10.97 -8.66
N THR A 557 16.07 9.74 -8.23
CA THR A 557 14.97 9.50 -7.29
C THR A 557 15.13 10.27 -5.97
N ASP A 558 16.37 10.33 -5.45
CA ASP A 558 16.72 11.03 -4.22
C ASP A 558 17.50 12.32 -4.50
N LEU A 559 16.80 13.45 -4.58
CA LEU A 559 17.40 14.79 -4.73
C LEU A 559 18.00 15.35 -3.44
N GLY A 560 17.96 14.60 -2.32
CA GLY A 560 18.71 14.96 -1.12
C GLY A 560 20.22 14.74 -1.27
N LYS A 561 20.64 13.97 -2.28
CA LYS A 561 22.06 13.73 -2.56
C LYS A 561 22.66 14.90 -3.37
N PRO A 562 23.82 15.45 -2.97
CA PRO A 562 24.46 16.56 -3.68
C PRO A 562 24.85 16.20 -5.12
N GLU A 563 25.15 14.92 -5.36
CA GLU A 563 25.49 14.38 -6.69
C GLU A 563 24.31 14.50 -7.68
N ASN A 564 23.09 14.24 -7.22
CA ASN A 564 21.88 14.27 -8.03
C ASN A 564 21.43 15.70 -8.35
N LEU A 565 21.58 16.61 -7.38
CA LEU A 565 21.39 18.06 -7.58
C LEU A 565 22.36 18.61 -8.63
N ALA A 566 23.62 18.17 -8.60
CA ALA A 566 24.63 18.61 -9.56
C ALA A 566 24.27 18.26 -11.01
N PHE A 567 23.62 17.11 -11.27
CA PHE A 567 23.13 16.77 -12.62
C PHE A 567 22.06 17.76 -13.10
N MET A 568 21.10 18.11 -12.23
CA MET A 568 20.04 19.05 -12.60
C MET A 568 20.58 20.46 -12.85
N GLU A 569 21.50 20.94 -12.00
CA GLU A 569 22.10 22.26 -12.13
C GLU A 569 23.04 22.39 -13.33
N GLN A 570 23.93 21.40 -13.54
CA GLN A 570 24.91 21.46 -14.63
C GLN A 570 24.25 21.44 -16.00
N TYR A 571 23.19 20.65 -16.14
CA TYR A 571 22.50 20.48 -17.42
C TYR A 571 21.24 21.34 -17.55
N ASP A 572 20.92 22.21 -16.60
CA ASP A 572 19.72 23.07 -16.62
C ASP A 572 18.43 22.27 -16.86
N VAL A 573 18.27 21.16 -16.12
CA VAL A 573 17.14 20.24 -16.26
C VAL A 573 16.10 20.56 -15.18
N PHE A 574 14.93 21.00 -15.61
CA PHE A 574 13.85 21.40 -14.69
C PHE A 574 12.96 20.25 -14.22
N GLY A 575 12.90 19.15 -14.98
CA GLY A 575 12.00 18.04 -14.70
C GLY A 575 12.39 16.76 -15.43
N LEU A 576 11.72 15.66 -15.09
CA LEU A 576 11.98 14.32 -15.61
C LEU A 576 10.75 13.78 -16.35
N PRO A 577 10.91 12.88 -17.35
CA PRO A 577 12.16 12.40 -17.92
C PRO A 577 12.84 13.51 -18.72
N SER A 578 14.17 13.51 -18.68
CA SER A 578 15.01 14.33 -19.56
C SER A 578 16.10 13.47 -20.15
N ILE A 579 16.08 13.30 -21.46
CA ILE A 579 17.06 12.50 -22.20
C ILE A 579 18.02 13.46 -22.90
N LEU A 580 19.30 13.32 -22.59
CA LEU A 580 20.40 14.11 -23.13
C LEU A 580 21.19 13.27 -24.15
N PHE A 581 21.70 13.93 -25.18
CA PHE A 581 22.47 13.29 -26.24
C PHE A 581 23.83 13.94 -26.37
N PHE A 582 24.86 13.13 -26.54
CA PHE A 582 26.24 13.58 -26.77
C PHE A 582 26.73 13.03 -28.11
N ASP A 583 27.39 13.89 -28.89
CA ASP A 583 28.00 13.54 -30.16
C ASP A 583 29.27 12.69 -29.98
N GLU A 584 29.89 12.26 -31.09
CA GLU A 584 31.15 11.49 -31.08
C GLU A 584 32.35 12.27 -30.49
N ASN A 585 32.23 13.60 -30.35
CA ASN A 585 33.24 14.45 -29.73
C ASN A 585 33.01 14.64 -28.23
N GLY A 586 31.87 14.18 -27.70
CA GLY A 586 31.46 14.34 -26.30
C GLY A 586 30.85 15.70 -26.00
N GLN A 587 30.47 16.44 -27.03
CA GLN A 587 29.72 17.66 -26.89
C GLN A 587 28.23 17.34 -26.79
N GLU A 588 27.58 17.97 -25.82
CA GLU A 588 26.15 17.81 -25.62
C GLU A 588 25.36 18.51 -26.73
N LEU A 589 24.34 17.83 -27.26
CA LEU A 589 23.38 18.35 -28.23
C LEU A 589 22.19 19.00 -27.51
N ASP A 590 22.44 20.14 -26.87
CA ASP A 590 21.50 20.92 -26.05
C ASP A 590 20.10 21.13 -26.67
N LYS A 591 20.03 21.46 -27.96
CA LYS A 591 18.78 21.72 -28.69
C LYS A 591 17.98 20.46 -29.05
N ASN A 592 18.59 19.29 -28.92
CA ASN A 592 18.00 18.02 -29.31
C ASN A 592 17.61 17.16 -28.11
N ARG A 593 17.53 17.75 -26.91
CA ARG A 593 17.05 17.05 -25.72
C ARG A 593 15.60 16.62 -25.90
N VAL A 594 15.26 15.47 -25.33
CA VAL A 594 13.86 15.03 -25.23
C VAL A 594 13.42 15.21 -23.78
N THR A 595 12.48 16.13 -23.58
CA THR A 595 11.87 16.42 -22.28
C THR A 595 10.41 15.97 -22.32
N GLY A 596 10.01 15.20 -21.31
CA GLY A 596 8.70 14.55 -21.26
C GLY A 596 8.57 13.33 -22.18
N PHE A 597 7.48 12.59 -22.04
CA PHE A 597 7.27 11.32 -22.75
C PHE A 597 7.21 11.51 -24.28
N MET A 598 7.91 10.63 -24.99
CA MET A 598 7.88 10.54 -26.46
C MET A 598 7.72 9.09 -26.89
N GLU A 599 6.74 8.85 -27.77
CA GLU A 599 6.47 7.55 -28.37
C GLU A 599 7.64 7.03 -29.22
N ALA A 600 7.73 5.71 -29.36
CA ALA A 600 8.86 5.03 -29.98
C ALA A 600 9.21 5.45 -31.41
N ASP A 601 8.23 5.60 -32.30
CA ASP A 601 8.50 5.94 -33.70
C ASP A 601 9.02 7.37 -33.84
N LYS A 602 8.46 8.30 -33.08
CA LYS A 602 8.94 9.70 -33.02
C LYS A 602 10.32 9.77 -32.40
N PHE A 603 10.55 9.01 -31.33
CA PHE A 603 11.85 8.92 -30.69
C PHE A 603 12.90 8.34 -31.63
N ALA A 604 12.60 7.24 -32.33
CA ALA A 604 13.50 6.66 -33.33
C ALA A 604 13.80 7.64 -34.49
N ALA A 605 12.80 8.38 -34.97
CA ALA A 605 13.00 9.42 -35.99
C ALA A 605 13.91 10.55 -35.48
N HIS A 606 13.70 10.99 -34.23
CA HIS A 606 14.52 11.99 -33.56
C HIS A 606 15.99 11.53 -33.44
N ILE A 607 16.23 10.31 -32.96
CA ILE A 607 17.58 9.71 -32.87
C ILE A 607 18.25 9.66 -34.25
N ASN A 608 17.53 9.24 -35.28
CA ASN A 608 18.07 9.20 -36.63
C ASN A 608 18.40 10.59 -37.19
N GLN A 609 17.71 11.64 -36.76
CA GLN A 609 18.00 13.00 -37.20
C GLN A 609 19.24 13.60 -36.53
N ILE A 610 19.58 13.14 -35.32
CA ILE A 610 20.70 13.70 -34.54
C ILE A 610 22.01 12.93 -34.74
N PHE A 611 21.95 11.64 -35.03
CA PHE A 611 23.13 10.76 -35.12
C PHE A 611 23.41 10.19 -36.52
N ASN A 612 22.45 10.24 -37.46
CA ASN A 612 22.62 9.81 -38.85
C ASN A 612 22.37 10.97 -39.82
#